data_AF-A0A3D0DY73-F1
#
_entry.id   AF-A0A3D0DY73-F1
#
_cell.length_a   1.000
_cell.length_b   1.000
_cell.length_c   1.000
_cell.angle_alpha   90.00
_cell.angle_beta   90.00
_cell.angle_gamma   90.00
#
_symmetry.space_group_name_H-M   'P 1'
#
loop_
_entity.id
_entity.type
_entity.pdbx_description
1 polymer ?
#
loop_
_entity_poly.entity_id
_entity_poly.type
_entity_poly.pdbx_seq_one_letter_code
_entity_poly.pdbx_strand_id
1 'polypeptide(L)'
;MSIALAQQIRSALAEFSSASRLLELVIDEGRAGQVRGSLLVEAFAALDALQEVGARDVIVLSTSAHVALETLLGEPAALELSLADGSRERFAGEISEVALARHARRRRPSR
;
A
#
# COMPACT_ATOMS: atom_id res chain seq x y z
N MET A 1 -22.83 23.62 -12.87
CA MET A 1 -22.42 22.51 -11.99
C MET A 1 -20.93 22.36 -12.08
N SER A 2 -20.12 22.58 -11.03
CA SER A 2 -18.69 22.25 -11.15
C SER A 2 -17.90 22.32 -9.83
N ILE A 3 -17.81 23.49 -9.17
CA ILE A 3 -16.78 23.70 -8.14
C ILE A 3 -17.11 23.02 -6.80
N ALA A 4 -18.34 23.13 -6.31
CA ALA A 4 -18.73 22.56 -5.02
C ALA A 4 -18.68 21.02 -5.02
N LEU A 5 -19.10 20.39 -6.12
CA LEU A 5 -19.02 18.94 -6.28
C LEU A 5 -17.56 18.47 -6.40
N ALA A 6 -16.73 19.19 -7.17
CA ALA A 6 -15.31 18.88 -7.26
C ALA A 6 -14.58 19.04 -5.91
N GLN A 7 -14.97 20.03 -5.10
CA GLN A 7 -14.46 20.20 -3.74
C GLN A 7 -14.89 19.07 -2.82
N GLN A 8 -16.16 18.65 -2.84
CA GLN A 8 -16.64 17.51 -2.06
C GLN A 8 -15.92 16.21 -2.45
N ILE A 9 -15.77 15.94 -3.75
CA ILE A 9 -15.04 14.77 -4.24
C ILE A 9 -13.58 14.83 -3.79
N ARG A 10 -12.92 15.99 -3.91
CA ARG A 10 -11.53 16.15 -3.48
C ARG A 10 -11.37 16.00 -1.97
N SER A 11 -12.28 16.51 -1.16
CA SER A 11 -12.25 16.33 0.30
C SER A 11 -12.47 14.86 0.68
N ALA A 12 -13.44 14.19 0.06
CA ALA A 12 -13.65 12.75 0.25
C ALA A 12 -12.40 11.95 -0.18
N LEU A 13 -11.78 12.28 -1.31
CA LEU A 13 -10.53 11.64 -1.76
C LEU A 13 -9.32 12.02 -0.88
N ALA A 14 -9.33 13.18 -0.22
CA ALA A 14 -8.27 13.62 0.68
C ALA A 14 -8.26 12.80 1.98
N GLU A 15 -9.42 12.35 2.46
CA GLU A 15 -9.53 11.35 3.54
C GLU A 15 -8.91 10.00 3.12
N PHE A 16 -8.87 9.72 1.82
CA PHE A 16 -8.13 8.60 1.24
C PHE A 16 -6.70 8.98 0.81
N SER A 17 -6.22 10.20 1.01
CA SER A 17 -4.84 10.57 0.66
C SER A 17 -3.86 10.18 1.76
N SER A 18 -2.59 9.97 1.40
CA SER A 18 -1.57 9.48 2.33
C SER A 18 -1.13 10.48 3.41
N ALA A 19 -1.55 11.75 3.31
CA ALA A 19 -1.07 12.84 4.16
C ALA A 19 -1.36 12.65 5.67
N SER A 20 -2.37 11.85 6.03
CA SER A 20 -2.73 11.54 7.42
C SER A 20 -2.53 10.07 7.80
N ARG A 21 -1.88 9.28 6.95
CA ARG A 21 -1.79 7.82 7.15
C ARG A 21 -0.67 7.43 8.08
N LEU A 22 -0.94 6.42 8.90
CA LEU A 22 0.06 5.77 9.73
C LEU A 22 1.07 5.00 8.90
N LEU A 23 0.65 4.45 7.75
CA LEU A 23 1.46 3.60 6.88
C LEU A 23 1.35 4.04 5.42
N GLU A 24 2.47 4.06 4.71
CA GLU A 24 2.54 4.36 3.28
C GLU A 24 3.49 3.39 2.56
N LEU A 25 3.07 2.87 1.41
CA LEU A 25 3.93 2.09 0.52
C LEU A 25 4.35 2.97 -0.66
N VAL A 26 5.64 3.29 -0.71
CA VAL A 26 6.26 4.06 -1.79
C VAL A 26 6.92 3.08 -2.75
N ILE A 27 6.54 3.10 -4.02
CA ILE A 27 7.16 2.31 -5.08
C ILE A 27 7.82 3.29 -6.06
N ASP A 28 9.06 2.99 -6.46
CA ASP A 28 9.82 3.87 -7.34
C ASP A 28 9.26 3.90 -8.77
N GLU A 29 9.57 4.95 -9.52
CA GLU A 29 8.94 5.30 -10.80
C GLU A 29 9.40 4.45 -12.00
N GLY A 30 10.00 3.29 -11.77
CA GLY A 30 10.44 2.38 -12.83
C GLY A 30 9.27 1.76 -13.59
N ARG A 31 9.17 0.42 -13.58
CA ARG A 31 8.10 -0.28 -14.30
C ARG A 31 6.73 -0.13 -13.63
N ALA A 32 6.69 0.33 -12.38
CA ALA A 32 5.49 0.43 -11.56
C ALA A 32 4.67 1.73 -11.74
N GLY A 33 4.99 2.59 -12.71
CA GLY A 33 4.47 3.96 -12.85
C GLY A 33 2.94 4.14 -12.78
N GLN A 34 2.14 3.08 -13.00
CA GLN A 34 0.68 3.12 -12.93
C GLN A 34 0.09 2.80 -11.54
N VAL A 35 0.88 2.27 -10.60
CA VAL A 35 0.41 1.76 -9.30
C VAL A 35 0.56 2.81 -8.18
N ARG A 36 1.36 3.86 -8.41
CA ARG A 36 1.60 4.94 -7.44
C ARG A 36 0.29 5.62 -7.00
N GLY A 37 0.12 5.76 -5.69
CA GLY A 37 -1.04 6.41 -5.06
C GLY A 37 -2.34 5.58 -5.13
N SER A 38 -2.35 4.43 -5.80
CA SER A 38 -3.52 3.56 -5.88
C SER A 38 -3.56 2.49 -4.78
N LEU A 39 -2.43 2.23 -4.13
CA LEU A 39 -2.28 1.22 -3.08
C LEU A 39 -2.34 1.84 -1.69
N LEU A 40 -3.14 1.25 -0.82
CA LEU A 40 -3.34 1.67 0.57
C LEU A 40 -2.90 0.54 1.49
N VAL A 41 -1.94 0.77 2.39
CA VAL A 41 -1.49 -0.26 3.33
C VAL A 41 -2.58 -0.53 4.37
N GLU A 42 -3.00 -1.79 4.47
CA GLU A 42 -3.95 -2.27 5.50
C GLU A 42 -3.20 -2.85 6.70
N ALA A 43 -2.16 -3.65 6.44
CA ALA A 43 -1.37 -4.31 7.47
C ALA A 43 0.04 -4.63 6.94
N PHE A 44 0.98 -4.84 7.86
CA PHE A 44 2.28 -5.40 7.53
C PHE A 44 2.80 -6.31 8.66
N ALA A 45 3.69 -7.24 8.30
CA ALA A 45 4.48 -8.02 9.23
C ALA A 45 5.96 -7.90 8.84
N ALA A 46 6.84 -7.80 9.83
CA ALA A 46 8.28 -7.71 9.61
C ALA A 46 8.99 -8.87 10.33
N LEU A 47 9.95 -9.46 9.64
CA LEU A 47 10.87 -10.44 10.18
C LEU A 47 12.29 -9.94 9.93
N ASP A 48 12.96 -9.51 10.99
CA ASP A 48 14.35 -9.04 10.96
C ASP A 48 15.20 -9.89 11.89
N ALA A 49 16.41 -10.25 11.46
CA ALA A 49 17.38 -11.01 12.26
C ALA A 49 18.80 -10.45 12.05
N LEU A 50 19.69 -10.73 13.02
CA LEU A 50 21.05 -10.19 12.99
C LEU A 50 21.83 -10.81 11.82
N GLN A 51 22.37 -9.96 10.94
CA GLN A 51 23.11 -10.36 9.74
C GLN A 51 22.32 -11.19 8.72
N GLU A 52 20.99 -11.13 8.74
CA GLU A 52 20.13 -11.72 7.72
C GLU A 52 19.42 -10.64 6.89
N VAL A 53 18.86 -11.04 5.75
CA VAL A 53 18.02 -10.17 4.94
C VAL A 53 16.65 -10.10 5.60
N GLY A 54 16.27 -8.90 6.06
CA GLY A 54 14.94 -8.67 6.62
C GLY A 54 13.84 -8.83 5.56
N ALA A 55 12.71 -9.41 5.95
CA ALA A 55 11.54 -9.57 5.09
C ALA A 55 10.36 -8.79 5.66
N ARG A 56 9.54 -8.22 4.77
CA ARG A 56 8.35 -7.46 5.12
C ARG A 56 7.19 -7.88 4.22
N ASP A 57 6.20 -8.52 4.81
CA ASP A 57 4.94 -8.81 4.13
C ASP A 57 4.01 -7.61 4.30
N VAL A 58 3.53 -7.06 3.19
CA VAL A 58 2.65 -5.87 3.20
C VAL A 58 1.34 -6.21 2.50
N ILE A 59 0.24 -6.03 3.22
CA ILE A 59 -1.12 -6.16 2.67
C ILE A 59 -1.57 -4.77 2.23
N VAL A 60 -1.92 -4.65 0.95
CA VAL A 60 -2.38 -3.40 0.35
C VAL A 60 -3.76 -3.57 -0.29
N LEU A 61 -4.55 -2.50 -0.23
CA LEU A 61 -5.82 -2.35 -0.92
C LEU A 61 -5.62 -1.47 -2.15
N SER A 62 -6.23 -1.83 -3.27
CA SER A 62 -6.29 -0.97 -4.45
C SER A 62 -7.72 -0.50 -4.71
N THR A 63 -7.85 0.73 -5.19
CA THR A 63 -9.10 1.23 -5.78
C THR A 63 -9.29 0.75 -7.22
N SER A 64 -8.24 0.18 -7.84
CA SER A 64 -8.29 -0.42 -9.17
C SER A 64 -8.49 -1.94 -9.06
N ALA A 65 -9.42 -2.48 -9.84
CA ALA A 65 -9.55 -3.93 -10.02
C ALA A 65 -8.44 -4.54 -10.88
N HIS A 66 -7.66 -3.70 -11.56
CA HIS A 66 -6.57 -4.11 -12.44
C HIS A 66 -5.25 -3.56 -11.90
N VAL A 67 -4.42 -4.46 -11.40
CA VAL A 67 -3.04 -4.17 -10.99
C VAL A 67 -2.17 -5.16 -11.77
N ALA A 68 -1.25 -4.63 -12.59
CA ALA A 68 -0.28 -5.45 -13.32
C ALA A 68 0.80 -5.88 -12.32
N LEU A 69 0.64 -7.04 -11.70
CA LEU A 69 1.51 -7.49 -10.61
C LEU A 69 2.95 -7.69 -11.08
N GLU A 70 3.11 -8.14 -12.32
CA GLU A 70 4.41 -8.46 -12.93
C GLU A 70 5.29 -7.22 -13.06
N THR A 71 4.70 -6.02 -13.13
CA THR A 71 5.44 -4.76 -13.22
C THR A 71 5.94 -4.28 -11.86
N LEU A 72 5.55 -4.94 -10.77
CA LEU A 72 5.98 -4.63 -9.41
C LEU A 72 7.23 -5.42 -9.00
N LEU A 73 7.41 -6.62 -9.55
CA LEU A 73 8.53 -7.49 -9.20
C LEU A 73 9.88 -6.86 -9.58
N GLY A 74 10.79 -6.85 -8.61
CA GLY A 74 12.13 -6.27 -8.75
C GLY A 74 12.16 -4.75 -8.67
N GLU A 75 11.03 -4.08 -8.43
CA GLU A 75 11.02 -2.64 -8.27
C GLU A 75 11.43 -2.25 -6.84
N PRO A 76 12.24 -1.19 -6.68
CA PRO A 76 12.53 -0.63 -5.37
C PRO A 76 11.26 -0.11 -4.71
N ALA A 77 11.09 -0.45 -3.44
CA ALA A 77 9.96 -0.01 -2.64
C ALA A 77 10.38 0.36 -1.23
N ALA A 78 9.57 1.17 -0.56
CA ALA A 78 9.76 1.49 0.84
C ALA A 78 8.42 1.54 1.59
N LEU A 79 8.40 0.92 2.77
CA LEU A 79 7.33 1.10 3.75
C LEU A 79 7.70 2.27 4.66
N GLU A 80 6.87 3.29 4.69
CA GLU A 80 7.01 4.43 5.60
C GLU A 80 5.96 4.37 6.71
N LEU A 81 6.40 4.65 7.94
CA LEU A 81 5.56 4.66 9.13
C LEU A 81 5.62 6.02 9.81
N SER A 82 4.46 6.58 10.12
CA SER A 82 4.35 7.79 10.93
C SER A 82 4.44 7.40 12.41
N LEU A 83 5.42 7.94 13.13
CA LEU A 83 5.62 7.71 14.57
C LEU A 83 4.84 8.73 15.41
N ALA A 84 4.69 8.44 16.71
CA ALA A 84 3.91 9.26 17.63
C ALA A 84 4.50 10.68 17.85
N ASP A 85 5.79 10.86 17.59
CA ASP A 85 6.48 12.15 17.64
C ASP A 85 6.32 12.97 16.34
N GLY A 86 5.56 12.45 15.37
CA GLY A 86 5.33 13.08 14.07
C GLY A 86 6.46 12.83 13.05
N SER A 87 7.52 12.11 13.42
CA SER A 87 8.56 11.69 12.48
C SER A 87 8.09 10.52 11.60
N ARG A 88 8.87 10.23 10.56
CA ARG A 88 8.62 9.14 9.62
C ARG A 88 9.81 8.21 9.60
N GLU A 89 9.58 6.95 9.92
CA GLU A 89 10.56 5.87 9.75
C GLU A 89 10.38 5.22 8.39
N ARG A 90 11.48 4.87 7.71
CA ARG A 90 11.47 4.34 6.35
C ARG A 90 12.25 3.04 6.26
N PHE A 91 11.57 2.00 5.77
CA PHE A 91 12.15 0.70 5.50
C PHE A 91 12.16 0.44 3.99
N ALA A 92 13.33 0.55 3.37
CA ALA A 92 13.50 0.36 1.93
C ALA A 92 13.95 -1.07 1.60
N GLY A 93 13.58 -1.55 0.41
CA GLY A 93 13.95 -2.84 -0.13
C GLY A 93 13.49 -3.00 -1.57
N GLU A 94 13.36 -4.24 -2.02
CA GLU A 94 12.89 -4.61 -3.36
C GLU A 94 11.66 -5.52 -3.22
N ILE A 95 10.71 -5.41 -4.15
CA ILE A 95 9.55 -6.30 -4.21
C ILE A 95 9.97 -7.64 -4.82
N SER A 96 10.21 -8.64 -3.97
CA SER A 96 10.58 -9.99 -4.39
C SER A 96 9.38 -10.90 -4.71
N GLU A 97 8.23 -10.67 -4.07
CA GLU A 97 7.02 -11.46 -4.23
C GLU A 97 5.78 -10.56 -4.27
N VAL A 98 4.75 -10.99 -5.01
CA VAL A 98 3.47 -10.30 -5.09
C VAL A 98 2.34 -11.27 -5.45
N ALA A 99 1.18 -11.10 -4.83
CA ALA A 99 0.00 -11.89 -5.13
C ALA A 99 -1.29 -11.08 -4.98
N LEU A 100 -2.30 -11.38 -5.81
CA LEU A 100 -3.63 -10.81 -5.64
C LEU A 100 -4.43 -11.64 -4.65
N ALA A 101 -4.71 -11.08 -3.47
CA ALA A 101 -5.63 -11.68 -2.51
C ALA A 101 -7.08 -11.35 -2.89
N ARG A 102 -7.91 -12.37 -3.13
CA ARG A 102 -9.38 -12.20 -3.14
C ARG A 102 -9.92 -12.52 -1.76
N HIS A 103 -10.76 -11.63 -1.23
CA HIS A 103 -11.51 -11.91 -0.01
C HIS A 103 -12.45 -13.10 -0.24
N ALA A 104 -12.02 -14.30 0.16
CA ALA A 104 -12.86 -15.49 0.13
C ALA A 104 -13.92 -15.34 1.23
N ARG A 105 -15.18 -15.06 0.85
CA ARG A 105 -16.30 -15.11 1.79
C ARG A 105 -16.31 -16.49 2.43
N ARG A 106 -15.96 -16.58 3.71
CA ARG A 106 -16.17 -17.80 4.50
C ARG A 106 -17.66 -18.11 4.44
N ARG A 107 -18.04 -19.18 3.71
CA ARG A 107 -19.41 -19.71 3.78
C ARG A 107 -19.66 -20.08 5.24
N ARG A 108 -20.60 -19.40 5.89
CA ARG A 108 -21.12 -19.86 7.19
C ARG A 108 -21.66 -21.28 6.98
N PRO A 109 -21.27 -22.27 7.79
CA PRO A 109 -21.90 -23.57 7.73
C PRO A 109 -23.37 -23.39 8.13
N SER A 110 -24.28 -23.84 7.27
CA SER A 110 -25.69 -23.99 7.59
C SER A 110 -25.82 -24.99 8.74
N ARG A 111 -26.39 -24.53 9.85
CA ARG A 111 -26.89 -25.39 10.92
C ARG A 111 -28.18 -26.07 10.49
#